data_AF-A0A8H5N5J0-F1
#
_entry.id   AF-A0A8H5N5J0-F1
#
_cell.length_a   1.000
_cell.length_b   1.000
_cell.length_c   1.000
_cell.angle_alpha   90.00
_cell.angle_beta   90.00
_cell.angle_gamma   90.00
#
_symmetry.space_group_name_H-M   'P 1'
#
loop_
_entity.id
_entity.type
_entity.pdbx_description
1 polymer ?
#
loop_
_entity_poly.entity_id
_entity_poly.type
_entity_poly.pdbx_seq_one_letter_code
_entity_poly.pdbx_strand_id
1 'polypeptide(L)'
;MSGWTYNAPSGSPTDGPQITSIAVVFTAVALVTVLLRVYVRGFMLKSVGADDWIIIATWIASCGFAVVTVIQTKWGLGLKKLDDLPQQNYYNFMLLQFMGAPFYISSILGFKLSLLISYLRFMASGIWYKVTVGVAVACTLFHLSFLIAQINLCTPVRKQWDLSITHGSCLKGVPMYTTMASITIVFDVVVMMLPFPTLLKLQMPNRKKVVLLGLFAMGIFISIIQIVRIQTIKSLSNLLDSAGLIKWSMVENNLGIIVACVPTLAPLVRYFSEQSRVGSRSRSKSQNNSGYALQSTYRKNLSRRGGLQPLGSGVDEQIGDSAEDILAKEDGIMRKTEIMISSAQGPADRGELTPGHYHGR
;
A
#
# COMPACT_ATOMS: atom_id res chain seq x y z
N MET A 1 10.83 -15.78 -42.18
CA MET A 1 10.30 -15.05 -41.01
C MET A 1 10.83 -15.74 -39.76
N SER A 2 11.72 -15.09 -39.01
CA SER A 2 12.23 -15.63 -37.74
C SER A 2 11.06 -15.77 -36.75
N GLY A 3 10.86 -16.96 -36.18
CA GLY A 3 9.89 -17.16 -35.12
C GLY A 3 10.19 -16.30 -33.88
N TRP A 4 9.25 -16.21 -32.94
CA TRP A 4 9.40 -15.40 -31.72
C TRP A 4 10.65 -15.76 -30.90
N THR A 5 11.00 -17.05 -30.90
CA THR A 5 12.14 -17.63 -30.19
C THR A 5 13.32 -17.79 -31.13
N TYR A 6 14.51 -17.36 -30.70
CA TYR A 6 15.73 -17.51 -31.46
C TYR A 6 16.02 -18.98 -31.74
N ASN A 7 16.44 -19.27 -32.95
CA ASN A 7 16.89 -20.60 -33.38
C ASN A 7 15.84 -21.74 -33.32
N ALA A 8 14.60 -21.45 -32.95
CA ALA A 8 13.52 -22.44 -32.93
C ALA A 8 13.00 -22.71 -34.36
N PRO A 9 12.44 -23.92 -34.62
CA PRO A 9 11.78 -24.21 -35.89
C PRO A 9 10.72 -23.17 -36.27
N SER A 10 10.61 -22.87 -37.56
CA SER A 10 9.61 -21.90 -38.05
C SER A 10 8.20 -22.42 -37.77
N GLY A 11 7.42 -21.66 -36.98
CA GLY A 11 6.04 -22.02 -36.63
C GLY A 11 5.87 -22.76 -35.30
N SER A 12 6.94 -22.92 -34.50
CA SER A 12 6.84 -23.51 -33.16
C SER A 12 5.84 -22.74 -32.27
N PRO A 13 4.82 -23.41 -31.71
CA PRO A 13 3.84 -22.78 -30.85
C PRO A 13 4.48 -22.29 -29.54
N THR A 14 4.25 -21.02 -29.19
CA THR A 14 4.87 -20.37 -28.03
C THR A 14 3.93 -19.39 -27.33
N ASP A 15 3.97 -19.41 -25.99
CA ASP A 15 3.32 -18.45 -25.10
C ASP A 15 4.14 -17.15 -24.91
N GLY A 16 5.30 -17.02 -25.56
CA GLY A 16 6.20 -15.88 -25.37
C GLY A 16 5.54 -14.49 -25.45
N PRO A 17 4.69 -14.20 -26.47
CA PRO A 17 3.94 -12.96 -26.54
C PRO A 17 2.99 -12.76 -25.35
N GLN A 18 2.28 -13.82 -24.92
CA GLN A 18 1.37 -13.77 -23.79
C GLN A 18 2.12 -13.48 -22.48
N ILE A 19 3.25 -14.14 -22.25
CA ILE A 19 4.11 -13.91 -21.08
C ILE A 19 4.58 -12.45 -21.05
N THR A 20 4.99 -11.92 -22.22
CA THR A 20 5.44 -10.54 -22.35
C THR A 20 4.32 -9.54 -22.06
N SER A 21 3.12 -9.76 -22.60
CA SER A 21 1.95 -8.92 -22.33
C SER A 21 1.60 -8.91 -20.84
N ILE A 22 1.59 -10.07 -20.18
CA ILE A 22 1.34 -10.16 -18.73
C ILE A 22 2.41 -9.38 -17.97
N ALA A 23 3.69 -9.58 -18.29
CA ALA A 23 4.78 -8.91 -17.63
C ALA A 23 4.67 -7.38 -17.71
N VAL A 24 4.46 -6.84 -18.91
CA VAL A 24 4.36 -5.38 -19.13
C VAL A 24 3.13 -4.80 -18.46
N VAL A 25 1.95 -5.42 -18.63
CA VAL A 25 0.70 -4.89 -18.09
C VAL A 25 0.71 -4.89 -16.56
N PHE A 26 1.08 -5.99 -15.92
CA PHE A 26 1.07 -6.07 -14.46
C PHE A 26 2.12 -5.15 -13.83
N THR A 27 3.32 -5.05 -14.41
CA THR A 27 4.36 -4.14 -13.91
C THR A 27 3.99 -2.67 -14.11
N ALA A 28 3.29 -2.32 -15.20
CA ALA A 28 2.77 -0.97 -15.41
C ALA A 28 1.65 -0.62 -14.42
N VAL A 29 0.71 -1.52 -14.17
CA VAL A 29 -0.34 -1.31 -13.16
C VAL A 29 0.29 -1.16 -11.77
N ALA A 30 1.27 -1.99 -11.42
CA ALA A 30 2.01 -1.87 -10.18
C ALA A 30 2.72 -0.50 -10.07
N LEU A 31 3.33 0.00 -11.15
CA LEU A 31 3.95 1.33 -11.17
C LEU A 31 2.95 2.42 -10.83
N VAL A 32 1.78 2.41 -11.47
CA VAL A 32 0.72 3.39 -11.19
C VAL A 32 0.33 3.36 -9.70
N THR A 33 0.18 2.17 -9.11
CA THR A 33 -0.16 2.08 -7.68
C THR A 33 0.94 2.58 -6.74
N VAL A 34 2.22 2.37 -7.10
CA VAL A 34 3.37 2.91 -6.35
C VAL A 34 3.42 4.43 -6.48
N LEU A 35 3.23 4.99 -7.68
CA LEU A 35 3.19 6.44 -7.90
C LEU A 35 2.04 7.09 -7.11
N LEU A 36 0.86 6.47 -7.10
CA LEU A 36 -0.27 6.94 -6.29
C LEU A 36 0.07 6.91 -4.79
N ARG A 37 0.72 5.86 -4.30
CA ARG A 37 1.18 5.80 -2.91
C ARG A 37 2.17 6.91 -2.59
N VAL A 38 3.18 7.12 -3.43
CA VAL A 38 4.16 8.20 -3.27
C VAL A 38 3.47 9.56 -3.29
N TYR A 39 2.49 9.76 -4.16
CA TYR A 39 1.71 10.99 -4.20
C TYR A 39 0.94 11.23 -2.89
N VAL A 40 0.22 10.23 -2.40
CA VAL A 40 -0.54 10.34 -1.13
C VAL A 40 0.41 10.61 0.04
N ARG A 41 1.55 9.91 0.11
CA ARG A 41 2.48 10.03 1.23
C ARG A 41 3.33 11.29 1.18
N GLY A 42 3.79 11.69 -0.01
CA GLY A 42 4.61 12.88 -0.20
C GLY A 42 3.81 14.17 -0.15
N PHE A 43 2.65 14.22 -0.81
CA PHE A 43 1.90 15.47 -0.99
C PHE A 43 0.67 15.58 -0.09
N MET A 44 -0.16 14.53 0.00
CA MET A 44 -1.42 14.61 0.77
C MET A 44 -1.19 14.49 2.28
N LEU A 45 -0.39 13.52 2.70
CA LEU A 45 -0.13 13.22 4.12
C LEU A 45 1.18 13.81 4.63
N LYS A 46 2.10 14.18 3.73
CA LYS A 46 3.46 14.67 4.05
C LYS A 46 4.18 13.80 5.09
N SER A 47 4.04 12.48 4.96
CA SER A 47 4.49 11.48 5.94
C SER A 47 5.15 10.30 5.22
N VAL A 48 6.26 10.58 4.52
CA VAL A 48 7.09 9.57 3.87
C VAL A 48 7.75 8.69 4.93
N GLY A 49 7.77 7.38 4.71
CA GLY A 49 8.40 6.41 5.60
C GLY A 49 9.38 5.47 4.92
N ALA A 50 10.00 4.61 5.72
CA ALA A 50 10.84 3.53 5.21
C ALA A 50 10.04 2.56 4.31
N ASP A 51 8.75 2.36 4.61
CA ASP A 51 7.82 1.56 3.81
C ASP A 51 7.68 2.06 2.35
N ASP A 52 7.81 3.37 2.13
CA ASP A 52 7.69 4.00 0.81
C ASP A 52 8.97 3.82 -0.03
N TRP A 53 10.15 3.88 0.60
CA TRP A 53 11.41 3.58 -0.10
C TRP A 53 11.53 2.11 -0.45
N ILE A 54 11.14 1.23 0.48
CA ILE A 54 11.17 -0.21 0.27
C ILE A 54 10.27 -0.60 -0.90
N ILE A 55 9.06 -0.05 -1.00
CA ILE A 55 8.15 -0.42 -2.11
C ILE A 55 8.63 0.11 -3.47
N ILE A 56 9.30 1.26 -3.52
CA ILE A 56 9.95 1.76 -4.75
C ILE A 56 11.06 0.79 -5.17
N ALA A 57 11.96 0.41 -4.25
CA ALA A 57 13.01 -0.56 -4.52
C ALA A 57 12.44 -1.93 -4.94
N THR A 58 11.32 -2.33 -4.33
CA THR A 58 10.58 -3.54 -4.68
C THR A 58 10.05 -3.49 -6.11
N TRP A 59 9.46 -2.37 -6.53
CA TRP A 59 8.98 -2.22 -7.90
C TRP A 59 10.12 -2.26 -8.91
N ILE A 60 11.27 -1.65 -8.59
CA ILE A 60 12.48 -1.73 -9.44
C ILE A 60 12.93 -3.20 -9.58
N ALA A 61 12.94 -3.97 -8.49
CA ALA A 61 13.25 -5.40 -8.53
C ALA A 61 12.22 -6.19 -9.38
N SER A 62 10.92 -5.90 -9.24
CA SER A 62 9.87 -6.48 -10.08
C SER A 62 10.05 -6.15 -11.56
N CYS A 63 10.45 -4.92 -11.87
CA CYS A 63 10.77 -4.49 -13.23
C CYS A 63 11.98 -5.25 -13.79
N GLY A 64 13.04 -5.43 -12.99
CA GLY A 64 14.19 -6.28 -13.35
C GLY A 64 13.77 -7.72 -13.67
N PHE A 65 12.90 -8.30 -12.83
CA PHE A 65 12.36 -9.64 -13.08
C PHE A 65 11.53 -9.71 -14.38
N ALA A 66 10.72 -8.68 -14.66
CA ALA A 66 9.95 -8.56 -15.89
C ALA A 66 10.86 -8.51 -17.13
N VAL A 67 11.90 -7.66 -17.11
CA VAL A 67 12.86 -7.52 -18.21
C VAL A 67 13.58 -8.83 -18.49
N VAL A 68 14.12 -9.47 -17.45
CA VAL A 68 14.80 -10.77 -17.58
C VAL A 68 13.85 -11.82 -18.17
N THR A 69 12.60 -11.88 -17.69
CA THR A 69 11.58 -12.81 -18.18
C THR A 69 11.26 -12.58 -19.66
N VAL A 70 11.07 -11.33 -20.08
CA VAL A 70 10.78 -10.99 -21.48
C VAL A 70 11.92 -11.42 -22.40
N ILE A 71 13.18 -11.16 -22.00
CA ILE A 71 14.35 -11.62 -22.74
C ILE A 71 14.39 -13.14 -22.78
N GLN A 72 14.08 -13.82 -21.67
CA GLN A 72 14.08 -15.28 -21.58
C GLN A 72 13.06 -15.92 -22.55
N THR A 73 11.95 -15.25 -22.88
CA THR A 73 11.00 -15.73 -23.91
C THR A 73 11.64 -15.86 -25.30
N LYS A 74 12.63 -15.03 -25.60
CA LYS A 74 13.39 -15.10 -26.85
C LYS A 74 14.34 -16.29 -26.89
N TRP A 75 14.73 -16.81 -25.72
CA TRP A 75 15.64 -17.95 -25.59
C TRP A 75 14.93 -19.29 -25.33
N GLY A 76 13.59 -19.32 -25.33
CA GLY A 76 12.83 -20.57 -25.26
C GLY A 76 11.75 -20.61 -24.19
N LEU A 77 11.65 -19.59 -23.34
CA LEU A 77 10.57 -19.54 -22.35
C LEU A 77 9.20 -19.39 -23.04
N GLY A 78 8.33 -20.37 -22.79
CA GLY A 78 6.97 -20.40 -23.34
C GLY A 78 6.78 -21.31 -24.55
N LEU A 79 7.84 -21.97 -25.06
CA LEU A 79 7.68 -23.03 -26.06
C LEU A 79 6.75 -24.13 -25.54
N LYS A 80 5.93 -24.72 -26.42
CA LYS A 80 5.00 -25.80 -26.05
C LYS A 80 5.56 -27.20 -26.23
N LYS A 81 6.61 -27.35 -27.03
CA LYS A 81 7.28 -28.63 -27.29
C LYS A 81 8.74 -28.54 -26.85
N LEU A 82 9.23 -29.60 -26.23
CA LEU A 82 10.60 -29.63 -25.71
C LEU A 82 11.60 -29.82 -26.86
N ASP A 83 11.19 -30.59 -27.88
CA ASP A 83 11.97 -30.82 -29.10
C ASP A 83 12.22 -29.53 -29.90
N ASP A 84 11.37 -28.52 -29.70
CA ASP A 84 11.50 -27.22 -30.34
C ASP A 84 12.53 -26.31 -29.64
N LEU A 85 13.05 -26.71 -28.46
CA LEU A 85 14.05 -25.95 -27.70
C LEU A 85 15.47 -26.29 -28.19
N PRO A 86 16.16 -25.36 -28.87
CA PRO A 86 17.49 -25.63 -29.42
C PRO A 86 18.53 -25.75 -28.30
N GLN A 87 19.41 -26.75 -28.37
CA GLN A 87 20.46 -26.98 -27.36
C GLN A 87 21.36 -25.75 -27.14
N GLN A 88 21.65 -25.00 -28.20
CA GLN A 88 22.43 -23.75 -28.13
C GLN A 88 21.77 -22.64 -27.31
N ASN A 89 20.46 -22.70 -27.07
CA ASN A 89 19.76 -21.71 -26.26
C ASN A 89 19.78 -22.03 -24.75
N TYR A 90 20.17 -23.25 -24.35
CA TYR A 90 20.11 -23.69 -22.95
C TYR A 90 20.95 -22.80 -22.03
N TYR A 91 22.14 -22.40 -22.49
CA TYR A 91 23.03 -21.52 -21.73
C TYR A 91 22.35 -20.20 -21.37
N ASN A 92 21.84 -19.48 -22.37
CA ASN A 92 21.18 -18.19 -22.15
C ASN A 92 19.87 -18.33 -21.39
N PHE A 93 19.11 -19.40 -21.64
CA PHE A 93 17.89 -19.70 -20.91
C PHE A 93 18.15 -19.86 -19.40
N MET A 94 19.15 -20.67 -19.04
CA MET A 94 19.50 -20.94 -17.64
C MET A 94 20.21 -19.74 -16.99
N LEU A 95 20.99 -18.98 -17.73
CA LEU A 95 21.62 -17.75 -17.25
C LEU A 95 20.56 -16.71 -16.87
N LEU A 96 19.57 -16.49 -17.74
CA LEU A 96 18.44 -15.60 -17.44
C LEU A 96 17.60 -16.12 -16.28
N GLN A 97 17.42 -17.45 -16.16
CA GLN A 97 16.77 -18.05 -14.98
C GLN A 97 17.53 -17.72 -13.69
N PHE A 98 18.86 -17.85 -13.71
CA PHE A 98 19.73 -17.50 -12.58
C PHE A 98 19.64 -16.02 -12.23
N MET A 99 19.70 -15.12 -13.23
CA MET A 99 19.60 -13.67 -13.02
C MET A 99 18.22 -13.24 -12.51
N GLY A 100 17.15 -13.91 -12.95
CA GLY A 100 15.77 -13.58 -12.57
C GLY A 100 15.44 -13.96 -11.13
N ALA A 101 16.03 -15.04 -10.61
CA ALA A 101 15.71 -15.55 -9.27
C ALA A 101 15.97 -14.54 -8.13
N PRO A 102 17.11 -13.83 -8.07
CA PRO A 102 17.34 -12.76 -7.10
C PRO A 102 16.31 -11.65 -7.17
N PHE A 103 15.97 -11.15 -8.37
CA PHE A 103 14.97 -10.09 -8.53
C PHE A 103 13.59 -10.50 -7.98
N TYR A 104 13.17 -11.73 -8.27
CA TYR A 104 11.94 -12.30 -7.75
C TYR A 104 11.94 -12.40 -6.22
N ILE A 105 12.97 -12.99 -5.63
CA ILE A 105 13.07 -13.20 -4.17
C ILE A 105 13.12 -11.86 -3.43
N SER A 106 13.94 -10.93 -3.90
CA SER A 106 14.05 -9.59 -3.32
C SER A 106 12.73 -8.82 -3.40
N SER A 107 12.00 -8.97 -4.51
CA SER A 107 10.71 -8.30 -4.65
C SER A 107 9.63 -8.90 -3.75
N ILE A 108 9.61 -10.23 -3.55
CA ILE A 108 8.72 -10.86 -2.56
C ILE A 108 8.98 -10.34 -1.15
N LEU A 109 10.25 -10.33 -0.75
CA LEU A 109 10.63 -9.81 0.55
C LEU A 109 10.24 -8.33 0.68
N GLY A 110 10.51 -7.53 -0.34
CA GLY A 110 10.29 -6.10 -0.35
C GLY A 110 8.83 -5.70 -0.16
N PHE A 111 7.88 -6.30 -0.90
CA PHE A 111 6.47 -5.95 -0.72
C PHE A 111 5.94 -6.37 0.67
N LYS A 112 6.40 -7.52 1.20
CA LYS A 112 6.04 -7.99 2.54
C LYS A 112 6.55 -7.05 3.62
N LEU A 113 7.80 -6.59 3.50
CA LEU A 113 8.39 -5.63 4.42
C LEU A 113 7.70 -4.27 4.35
N SER A 114 7.42 -3.75 3.15
CA SER A 114 6.66 -2.50 3.02
C SER A 114 5.29 -2.60 3.69
N LEU A 115 4.59 -3.73 3.52
CA LEU A 115 3.29 -3.97 4.16
C LEU A 115 3.39 -4.07 5.68
N LEU A 116 4.35 -4.84 6.20
CA LEU A 116 4.60 -4.99 7.63
C LEU A 116 4.98 -3.67 8.30
N ILE A 117 5.86 -2.87 7.69
CA ILE A 117 6.26 -1.56 8.20
C ILE A 117 5.07 -0.59 8.15
N SER A 118 4.25 -0.66 7.11
CA SER A 118 2.99 0.08 7.04
C SER A 118 2.08 -0.27 8.23
N TYR A 119 1.99 -1.55 8.61
CA TYR A 119 1.23 -1.97 9.79
C TYR A 119 1.84 -1.49 11.10
N LEU A 120 3.15 -1.56 11.27
CA LEU A 120 3.84 -1.04 12.47
C LEU A 120 3.58 0.45 12.67
N ARG A 121 3.49 1.22 11.58
CA ARG A 121 3.14 2.65 11.65
C ARG A 121 1.71 2.89 12.17
N PHE A 122 0.77 1.98 11.89
CA PHE A 122 -0.58 2.07 12.46
C PHE A 122 -0.67 1.53 13.89
N MET A 123 0.20 0.58 14.26
CA MET A 123 0.25 -0.03 15.59
C MET A 123 1.28 0.70 16.45
N ALA A 124 0.88 1.74 17.19
CA ALA A 124 1.85 2.54 17.95
C ALA A 124 2.57 1.77 19.08
N SER A 125 1.92 0.79 19.72
CA SER A 125 2.50 -0.02 20.80
C SER A 125 1.66 -1.27 21.12
N GLY A 126 2.21 -2.20 21.91
CA GLY A 126 1.50 -3.37 22.43
C GLY A 126 2.02 -4.72 21.92
N ILE A 127 1.32 -5.80 22.28
CA ILE A 127 1.73 -7.17 21.92
C ILE A 127 1.78 -7.37 20.40
N TRP A 128 0.80 -6.85 19.67
CA TRP A 128 0.72 -6.98 18.21
C TRP A 128 1.83 -6.21 17.47
N TYR A 129 2.32 -5.10 18.03
CA TYR A 129 3.51 -4.41 17.53
C TYR A 129 4.73 -5.34 17.62
N LYS A 130 4.99 -5.92 18.80
CA LYS A 130 6.12 -6.83 19.01
C LYS A 130 6.02 -8.08 18.11
N VAL A 131 4.84 -8.65 17.97
CA VAL A 131 4.59 -9.77 17.06
C VAL A 131 4.86 -9.38 15.61
N THR A 132 4.41 -8.22 15.16
CA THR A 132 4.63 -7.73 13.79
C THR A 132 6.12 -7.51 13.51
N VAL A 133 6.88 -6.94 14.46
CA VAL A 133 8.35 -6.83 14.35
C VAL A 133 9.00 -8.21 14.26
N GLY A 134 8.60 -9.16 15.11
CA GLY A 134 9.10 -10.54 15.08
C GLY A 134 8.86 -11.22 13.73
N VAL A 135 7.66 -11.07 13.16
CA VAL A 135 7.32 -11.59 11.83
C VAL A 135 8.16 -10.92 10.74
N ALA A 136 8.40 -9.60 10.80
CA ALA A 136 9.24 -8.91 9.83
C ALA A 136 10.69 -9.40 9.85
N VAL A 137 11.26 -9.59 11.04
CA VAL A 137 12.61 -10.15 11.20
C VAL A 137 12.67 -11.59 10.68
N ALA A 138 11.73 -12.46 11.09
CA ALA A 138 11.67 -13.84 10.63
C ALA A 138 11.52 -13.94 9.10
N CYS A 139 10.67 -13.10 8.51
CA CYS A 139 10.46 -13.04 7.07
C CYS A 139 11.74 -12.60 6.34
N THR A 140 12.45 -11.61 6.87
CA THR A 140 13.71 -11.12 6.31
C THR A 140 14.80 -12.19 6.35
N LEU A 141 15.02 -12.79 7.52
CA LEU A 141 16.04 -13.82 7.69
C LEU A 141 15.77 -15.02 6.79
N PHE A 142 14.51 -15.44 6.66
CA PHE A 142 14.12 -16.54 5.79
C PHE A 142 14.42 -16.25 4.31
N HIS A 143 13.95 -15.13 3.75
CA HIS A 143 14.17 -14.81 2.34
C HIS A 143 15.64 -14.49 2.04
N LEU A 144 16.37 -13.88 2.97
CA LEU A 144 17.80 -13.64 2.83
C LEU A 144 18.59 -14.96 2.80
N SER A 145 18.26 -15.89 3.70
CA SER A 145 18.87 -17.24 3.72
C SER A 145 18.61 -17.97 2.41
N PHE A 146 17.37 -17.89 1.90
CA PHE A 146 17.01 -18.48 0.62
C PHE A 146 17.75 -17.82 -0.55
N LEU A 147 17.85 -16.49 -0.58
CA LEU A 147 18.60 -15.76 -1.61
C LEU A 147 20.07 -16.22 -1.66
N ILE A 148 20.72 -16.33 -0.49
CA ILE A 148 22.10 -16.79 -0.39
C ILE A 148 22.23 -18.23 -0.91
N ALA A 149 21.32 -19.12 -0.51
CA ALA A 149 21.30 -20.50 -0.97
C ALA A 149 21.05 -20.60 -2.49
N GLN A 150 20.23 -19.72 -3.06
CA GLN A 150 19.91 -19.69 -4.49
C GLN A 150 21.08 -19.21 -5.36
N ILE A 151 21.82 -18.21 -4.87
CA ILE A 151 23.05 -17.73 -5.53
C ILE A 151 24.14 -18.80 -5.46
N ASN A 152 24.15 -19.63 -4.41
CA ASN A 152 25.14 -20.68 -4.19
C ASN A 152 24.55 -22.09 -4.37
N LEU A 153 23.59 -22.26 -5.30
CA LEU A 153 22.87 -23.53 -5.45
C LEU A 153 23.81 -24.67 -5.90
N CYS A 154 24.83 -24.33 -6.68
CA CYS A 154 25.84 -25.26 -7.18
C CYS A 154 27.26 -24.82 -6.78
N THR A 155 28.15 -25.80 -6.66
CA THR A 155 29.60 -25.61 -6.52
C THR A 155 30.30 -26.31 -7.69
N PRO A 156 30.84 -25.57 -8.68
CA PRO A 156 30.89 -24.10 -8.79
C PRO A 156 29.55 -23.47 -9.21
N VAL A 157 29.31 -22.22 -8.80
CA VAL A 157 28.07 -21.45 -9.09
C VAL A 157 27.74 -21.43 -10.59
N ARG A 158 28.77 -21.36 -11.44
CA ARG A 158 28.63 -21.36 -12.91
C ARG A 158 27.87 -22.57 -13.47
N LYS A 159 27.90 -23.70 -12.76
CA LYS A 159 27.16 -24.92 -13.13
C LYS A 159 25.64 -24.71 -13.17
N GLN A 160 25.12 -23.65 -12.55
CA GLN A 160 23.69 -23.32 -12.61
C GLN A 160 23.24 -22.93 -14.02
N TRP A 161 24.11 -22.36 -14.86
CA TRP A 161 23.75 -21.95 -16.23
C TRP A 161 24.61 -22.59 -17.31
N ASP A 162 25.83 -23.00 -16.97
CA ASP A 162 26.74 -23.67 -17.89
C ASP A 162 26.68 -25.19 -17.69
N LEU A 163 25.88 -25.84 -18.54
CA LEU A 163 25.69 -27.29 -18.52
C LEU A 163 26.92 -28.06 -19.04
N SER A 164 27.93 -27.40 -19.62
CA SER A 164 29.18 -28.05 -20.02
C SER A 164 30.05 -28.44 -18.81
N ILE A 165 29.79 -27.84 -17.64
CA ILE A 165 30.52 -28.11 -16.41
C ILE A 165 30.00 -29.42 -15.78
N THR A 166 30.73 -30.51 -16.02
CA THR A 166 30.37 -31.84 -15.51
C THR A 166 30.78 -32.08 -14.06
N HIS A 167 31.88 -31.47 -13.59
CA HIS A 167 32.37 -31.61 -12.22
C HIS A 167 31.56 -30.77 -11.21
N GLY A 168 31.67 -31.09 -9.92
CA GLY A 168 30.97 -30.37 -8.85
C GLY A 168 29.55 -30.86 -8.55
N SER A 169 28.89 -30.26 -7.55
CA SER A 169 27.57 -30.69 -7.07
C SER A 169 26.58 -29.53 -7.00
N CYS A 170 25.28 -29.87 -7.06
CA CYS A 170 24.19 -28.92 -6.91
C CYS A 170 23.20 -29.43 -5.87
N LEU A 171 22.62 -28.51 -5.12
CA LEU A 171 21.46 -28.81 -4.27
C LEU A 171 20.27 -29.21 -5.15
N LYS A 172 19.43 -30.11 -4.63
CA LYS A 172 18.21 -30.54 -5.33
C LYS A 172 17.23 -29.36 -5.41
N GLY A 173 17.06 -28.82 -6.62
CA GLY A 173 16.22 -27.64 -6.85
C GLY A 173 14.75 -27.85 -6.43
N VAL A 174 14.12 -28.94 -6.85
CA VAL A 174 12.68 -29.18 -6.56
C VAL A 174 12.35 -29.18 -5.06
N PRO A 175 13.06 -29.93 -4.18
CA PRO A 175 12.87 -29.82 -2.73
C PRO A 175 13.08 -28.42 -2.19
N MET A 176 14.13 -27.73 -2.66
CA MET A 176 14.47 -26.39 -2.20
C MET A 176 13.39 -25.35 -2.55
N TYR A 177 12.94 -25.33 -3.81
CA TYR A 177 11.86 -24.45 -4.26
C TYR A 177 10.52 -24.78 -3.61
N THR A 178 10.23 -26.06 -3.37
CA THR A 178 8.99 -26.49 -2.71
C THR A 178 8.95 -26.03 -1.26
N THR A 179 10.05 -26.19 -0.52
CA THR A 179 10.18 -25.68 0.86
C THR A 179 10.03 -24.17 0.90
N MET A 180 10.67 -23.48 -0.04
CA MET A 180 10.56 -22.02 -0.13
C MET A 180 9.13 -21.57 -0.41
N ALA A 181 8.47 -22.15 -1.42
CA ALA A 181 7.09 -21.82 -1.74
C ALA A 181 6.16 -22.07 -0.53
N SER A 182 6.33 -23.21 0.15
CA SER A 182 5.50 -23.59 1.31
C SER A 182 5.62 -22.58 2.46
N ILE A 183 6.84 -22.20 2.83
CA ILE A 183 7.06 -21.23 3.91
C ILE A 183 6.64 -19.82 3.49
N THR A 184 6.81 -19.46 2.20
CA THR A 184 6.37 -18.18 1.65
C THR A 184 4.85 -18.00 1.80
N ILE A 185 4.07 -19.06 1.54
CA ILE A 185 2.61 -19.09 1.79
C ILE A 185 2.28 -18.86 3.26
N VAL A 186 3.01 -19.51 4.17
CA VAL A 186 2.81 -19.30 5.61
C VAL A 186 3.01 -17.83 5.96
N PHE A 187 4.07 -17.21 5.43
CA PHE A 187 4.27 -15.76 5.60
C PHE A 187 3.15 -14.94 4.96
N ASP A 188 2.63 -15.30 3.78
CA ASP A 188 1.51 -14.58 3.14
C ASP A 188 0.28 -14.55 4.05
N VAL A 189 -0.09 -15.71 4.60
CA VAL A 189 -1.23 -15.85 5.52
C VAL A 189 -0.99 -15.09 6.82
N VAL A 190 0.17 -15.26 7.44
CA VAL A 190 0.51 -14.59 8.71
C VAL A 190 0.49 -13.07 8.53
N VAL A 191 1.17 -12.55 7.50
CA VAL A 191 1.23 -11.12 7.22
C VAL A 191 -0.17 -10.55 6.95
N MET A 192 -1.02 -11.28 6.24
CA MET A 192 -2.38 -10.83 5.97
C MET A 192 -3.27 -10.82 7.23
N MET A 193 -3.07 -11.75 8.15
CA MET A 193 -3.87 -11.85 9.38
C MET A 193 -3.43 -10.87 10.47
N LEU A 194 -2.19 -10.40 10.48
CA LEU A 194 -1.65 -9.47 11.49
C LEU A 194 -2.50 -8.23 11.78
N PRO A 195 -3.05 -7.48 10.80
CA PRO A 195 -3.83 -6.30 11.09
C PRO A 195 -5.22 -6.62 11.67
N PHE A 196 -5.72 -7.85 11.51
CA PHE A 196 -7.11 -8.20 11.82
C PHE A 196 -7.46 -8.05 13.31
N PRO A 197 -6.68 -8.59 14.27
CA PRO A 197 -6.98 -8.45 15.70
C PRO A 197 -6.96 -7.00 16.17
N THR A 198 -6.03 -6.18 15.65
CA THR A 198 -5.93 -4.76 16.01
C THR A 198 -7.11 -3.98 15.43
N LEU A 199 -7.55 -4.30 14.21
CA LEU A 199 -8.67 -3.63 13.56
C LEU A 199 -10.04 -4.00 14.15
N LEU A 200 -10.21 -5.21 14.70
CA LEU A 200 -11.45 -5.61 15.38
C LEU A 200 -11.69 -4.85 16.70
N LYS A 201 -10.63 -4.47 17.41
CA LYS A 201 -10.73 -3.73 18.68
C LYS A 201 -11.08 -2.26 18.49
N LEU A 202 -10.83 -1.71 17.30
CA LEU A 202 -11.10 -0.32 17.01
C LEU A 202 -12.51 -0.22 16.41
N GLN A 203 -13.43 0.52 17.04
CA GLN A 203 -14.80 0.71 16.54
C GLN A 203 -14.78 1.50 15.23
N MET A 204 -14.48 0.82 14.14
CA MET A 204 -14.28 1.42 12.83
C MET A 204 -15.62 1.54 12.09
N PRO A 205 -15.91 2.68 11.44
CA PRO A 205 -17.07 2.82 10.57
C PRO A 205 -17.00 1.81 9.41
N ASN A 206 -18.16 1.34 8.95
CA ASN A 206 -18.32 0.25 7.97
C ASN A 206 -17.44 0.35 6.72
N ARG A 207 -16.99 1.55 6.34
CA ARG A 207 -16.10 1.78 5.19
C ARG A 207 -14.68 1.22 5.37
N LYS A 208 -14.11 1.28 6.58
CA LYS A 208 -12.78 0.69 6.86
C LYS A 208 -12.84 -0.85 6.86
N LYS A 209 -14.02 -1.43 7.17
CA LYS A 209 -14.27 -2.87 7.04
C LYS A 209 -14.22 -3.33 5.57
N VAL A 210 -14.68 -2.52 4.62
CA VAL A 210 -14.63 -2.85 3.19
C VAL A 210 -13.18 -2.91 2.67
N VAL A 211 -12.33 -1.94 3.04
CA VAL A 211 -10.89 -1.97 2.67
C VAL A 211 -10.21 -3.20 3.26
N LEU A 212 -10.50 -3.52 4.52
CA LEU A 212 -9.97 -4.72 5.18
C LEU A 212 -10.43 -6.02 4.48
N LEU A 213 -11.71 -6.09 4.10
CA LEU A 213 -12.25 -7.23 3.35
C LEU A 213 -11.60 -7.36 1.97
N GLY A 214 -11.34 -6.24 1.29
CA GLY A 214 -10.62 -6.22 0.01
C GLY A 214 -9.18 -6.72 0.14
N LEU A 215 -8.45 -6.28 1.16
CA LEU A 215 -7.10 -6.79 1.47
C LEU A 215 -7.12 -8.29 1.74
N PHE A 216 -8.11 -8.75 2.50
CA PHE A 216 -8.30 -10.16 2.82
C PHE A 216 -8.60 -11.00 1.57
N ALA A 217 -9.52 -10.55 0.71
CA ALA A 217 -9.83 -11.23 -0.55
C ALA A 217 -8.59 -11.32 -1.47
N MET A 218 -7.81 -10.24 -1.55
CA MET A 218 -6.61 -10.20 -2.37
C MET A 218 -5.53 -11.18 -1.87
N GLY A 219 -5.31 -11.30 -0.56
CA GLY A 219 -4.32 -12.26 -0.09
C GLY A 219 -4.83 -13.71 -0.06
N ILE A 220 -6.14 -13.97 0.00
CA ILE A 220 -6.68 -15.30 -0.36
C ILE A 220 -6.33 -15.62 -1.81
N PHE A 221 -6.55 -14.66 -2.72
CA PHE A 221 -6.23 -14.86 -4.13
C PHE A 221 -4.72 -15.09 -4.36
N ILE A 222 -3.84 -14.35 -3.69
CA ILE A 222 -2.39 -14.61 -3.69
C ILE A 222 -2.08 -16.01 -3.16
N SER A 223 -2.74 -16.45 -2.09
CA SER A 223 -2.56 -17.79 -1.53
C SER A 223 -2.94 -18.89 -2.54
N ILE A 224 -4.00 -18.70 -3.31
CA ILE A 224 -4.41 -19.61 -4.39
C ILE A 224 -3.33 -19.68 -5.47
N ILE A 225 -2.80 -18.53 -5.91
CA ILE A 225 -1.70 -18.45 -6.88
C ILE A 225 -0.51 -19.30 -6.42
N GLN A 226 -0.17 -19.22 -5.13
CA GLN A 226 0.95 -19.96 -4.56
C GLN A 226 0.70 -21.47 -4.49
N ILE A 227 -0.54 -21.90 -4.24
CA ILE A 227 -0.91 -23.33 -4.30
C ILE A 227 -0.70 -23.87 -5.72
N VAL A 228 -1.15 -23.14 -6.74
CA VAL A 228 -0.92 -23.48 -8.16
C VAL A 228 0.58 -23.57 -8.46
N ARG A 229 1.37 -22.65 -7.92
CA ARG A 229 2.83 -22.67 -8.05
C ARG A 229 3.45 -23.92 -7.42
N ILE A 230 3.04 -24.33 -6.21
CA ILE A 230 3.53 -25.57 -5.59
C ILE A 230 3.21 -26.79 -6.45
N GLN A 231 1.99 -26.86 -7.00
CA GLN A 231 1.60 -27.96 -7.91
C GLN A 231 2.49 -27.97 -9.16
N THR A 232 2.81 -26.79 -9.70
CA THR A 232 3.68 -26.65 -10.88
C THR A 232 5.13 -27.05 -10.56
N ILE A 233 5.67 -26.67 -9.40
CA ILE A 233 7.01 -27.08 -8.94
C ILE A 233 7.08 -28.60 -8.75
N LYS A 234 6.04 -29.21 -8.18
CA LYS A 234 5.97 -30.67 -7.97
C LYS A 234 5.80 -31.44 -9.28
N SER A 235 5.13 -30.83 -10.25
CA SER A 235 4.93 -31.37 -11.60
C SER A 235 6.04 -31.00 -12.58
N LEU A 236 7.13 -30.37 -12.12
CA LEU A 236 8.24 -29.92 -12.96
C LEU A 236 8.97 -31.14 -13.55
N SER A 237 8.46 -31.60 -14.69
CA SER A 237 8.96 -32.76 -15.42
C SER A 237 9.88 -32.33 -16.55
N ASN A 238 9.64 -31.15 -17.12
CA ASN A 238 10.36 -30.61 -18.27
C ASN A 238 10.58 -29.08 -18.13
N LEU A 239 11.56 -28.55 -18.88
CA LEU A 239 11.86 -27.11 -18.91
C LEU A 239 10.66 -26.22 -19.28
N LEU A 240 9.70 -26.76 -20.05
CA LEU A 240 8.50 -26.04 -20.50
C LEU A 240 7.55 -25.66 -19.35
N ASP A 241 7.54 -26.46 -18.28
CA ASP A 241 6.70 -26.23 -17.09
C ASP A 241 7.13 -24.94 -16.36
N SER A 242 8.37 -24.50 -16.58
CA SER A 242 8.92 -23.25 -16.04
C SER A 242 8.16 -22.01 -16.55
N ALA A 243 7.54 -22.07 -17.75
CA ALA A 243 6.75 -20.97 -18.29
C ALA A 243 5.48 -20.70 -17.48
N GLY A 244 4.81 -21.76 -17.01
CA GLY A 244 3.66 -21.63 -16.12
C GLY A 244 4.07 -21.02 -14.78
N LEU A 245 5.16 -21.52 -14.21
CA LEU A 245 5.71 -21.04 -12.94
C LEU A 245 6.08 -19.55 -12.99
N ILE A 246 6.81 -19.13 -14.02
CA ILE A 246 7.26 -17.74 -14.17
C ILE A 246 6.08 -16.78 -14.41
N LYS A 247 5.06 -17.20 -15.17
CA LYS A 247 3.82 -16.42 -15.32
C LYS A 247 3.16 -16.16 -13.97
N TRP A 248 3.01 -17.19 -13.14
CA TRP A 248 2.41 -17.03 -11.81
C TRP A 248 3.29 -16.18 -10.88
N SER A 249 4.62 -16.34 -10.92
CA SER A 249 5.55 -15.49 -10.17
C SER A 249 5.46 -14.01 -10.56
N MET A 250 5.27 -13.70 -11.84
CA MET A 250 5.05 -12.32 -12.31
C MET A 250 3.76 -11.72 -11.75
N VAL A 251 2.66 -12.49 -11.78
CA VAL A 251 1.36 -12.06 -11.25
C VAL A 251 1.45 -11.87 -9.73
N GLU A 252 1.99 -12.85 -9.01
CA GLU A 252 2.20 -12.83 -7.57
C GLU A 252 2.94 -11.55 -7.14
N ASN A 253 4.08 -11.27 -7.76
CA ASN A 253 4.94 -10.19 -7.33
C ASN A 253 4.30 -8.80 -7.53
N ASN A 254 3.71 -8.57 -8.70
CA ASN A 254 3.04 -7.30 -8.99
C ASN A 254 1.76 -7.14 -8.17
N LEU A 255 1.01 -8.22 -7.94
CA LEU A 255 -0.17 -8.18 -7.08
C LEU A 255 0.21 -7.90 -5.62
N GLY A 256 1.30 -8.50 -5.12
CA GLY A 256 1.86 -8.22 -3.80
C GLY A 256 2.21 -6.74 -3.61
N ILE A 257 2.83 -6.12 -4.62
CA ILE A 257 3.12 -4.67 -4.63
C ILE A 257 1.83 -3.84 -4.55
N ILE A 258 0.82 -4.18 -5.36
CA ILE A 258 -0.48 -3.50 -5.37
C ILE A 258 -1.13 -3.60 -3.99
N VAL A 259 -1.21 -4.81 -3.42
CA VAL A 259 -1.78 -5.05 -2.09
C VAL A 259 -1.02 -4.29 -1.01
N ALA A 260 0.31 -4.23 -1.09
CA ALA A 260 1.12 -3.47 -0.15
C ALA A 260 0.78 -1.98 -0.17
N CYS A 261 0.35 -1.42 -1.32
CA CYS A 261 -0.02 -0.02 -1.48
C CYS A 261 -1.45 0.31 -0.99
N VAL A 262 -2.38 -0.65 -1.02
CA VAL A 262 -3.80 -0.43 -0.69
C VAL A 262 -4.04 0.28 0.67
N PRO A 263 -3.38 -0.08 1.79
CA PRO A 263 -3.61 0.59 3.07
C PRO A 263 -3.33 2.09 3.04
N THR A 264 -2.39 2.52 2.20
CA THR A 264 -1.99 3.92 2.08
C THR A 264 -2.89 4.72 1.14
N LEU A 265 -3.61 4.07 0.23
CA LEU A 265 -4.49 4.72 -0.75
C LEU A 265 -5.87 5.07 -0.17
N ALA A 266 -6.21 4.60 1.03
CA ALA A 266 -7.52 4.85 1.66
C ALA A 266 -7.94 6.34 1.72
N PRO A 267 -7.06 7.32 2.02
CA PRO A 267 -7.41 8.74 2.01
C PRO A 267 -7.74 9.27 0.61
N LEU A 268 -7.09 8.77 -0.43
CA LEU A 268 -7.30 9.20 -1.82
C LEU A 268 -8.69 8.78 -2.30
N VAL A 269 -9.10 7.55 -2.00
CA VAL A 269 -10.44 7.04 -2.34
C VAL A 269 -11.52 7.89 -1.68
N ARG A 270 -11.26 8.37 -0.45
CA ARG A 270 -12.17 9.28 0.25
C ARG A 270 -12.29 10.63 -0.46
N TYR A 271 -11.16 11.24 -0.83
CA TYR A 271 -11.14 12.52 -1.54
C TYR A 271 -11.97 12.47 -2.84
N PHE A 272 -11.75 11.46 -3.69
CA PHE A 272 -12.53 11.30 -4.92
C PHE A 272 -14.01 10.96 -4.69
N SER A 273 -14.32 10.18 -3.66
CA SER A 273 -15.72 9.86 -3.29
C SER A 273 -16.48 11.08 -2.80
N GLU A 274 -15.83 12.00 -2.10
CA GLU A 274 -16.42 13.25 -1.63
C GLU A 274 -16.59 14.24 -2.81
N GLN A 275 -15.58 14.39 -3.67
CA GLN A 275 -15.64 15.24 -4.87
C GLN A 275 -16.77 14.82 -5.83
N SER A 276 -16.93 13.52 -6.07
CA SER A 276 -17.99 12.97 -6.94
C SER A 276 -19.40 13.17 -6.36
N ARG A 277 -19.56 13.18 -5.03
CA ARG A 277 -20.84 13.49 -4.38
C ARG A 277 -21.20 14.97 -4.42
N VAL A 278 -20.21 15.85 -4.38
CA VAL A 278 -20.42 17.31 -4.51
C VAL A 278 -20.85 17.68 -5.94
N GLY A 279 -20.27 17.04 -6.96
CA GLY A 279 -20.69 17.20 -8.37
C GLY A 279 -22.15 16.80 -8.62
N SER A 280 -22.65 15.77 -7.94
CA SER A 280 -24.05 15.32 -8.08
C SER A 280 -25.07 16.19 -7.34
N ARG A 281 -24.68 16.90 -6.27
CA ARG A 281 -25.58 17.82 -5.54
C ARG A 281 -25.77 19.17 -6.23
N SER A 282 -24.81 19.59 -7.07
CA SER A 282 -24.92 20.83 -7.84
C SER A 282 -25.96 20.76 -8.97
N ARG A 283 -26.42 19.57 -9.36
CA ARG A 283 -27.31 19.39 -10.52
C ARG A 283 -28.79 19.22 -10.17
N SER A 284 -29.17 19.23 -8.88
CA SER A 284 -30.58 19.07 -8.44
C SER A 284 -31.19 20.30 -7.78
N LYS A 285 -30.57 21.49 -7.90
CA LYS A 285 -31.08 22.75 -7.31
C LYS A 285 -31.45 23.82 -8.33
N SER A 286 -31.90 23.42 -9.52
CA SER A 286 -32.44 24.33 -10.55
C SER A 286 -33.69 23.73 -11.20
N GLN A 287 -34.74 23.52 -10.41
CA GLN A 287 -36.11 23.39 -10.91
C GLN A 287 -37.10 23.46 -9.74
N ASN A 288 -37.42 24.69 -9.32
CA ASN A 288 -38.74 25.08 -8.83
C ASN A 288 -38.66 26.53 -8.38
N ASN A 289 -38.59 27.44 -9.34
CA ASN A 289 -38.98 28.82 -9.10
C ASN A 289 -39.52 29.46 -10.39
N SER A 290 -40.76 29.12 -10.74
CA SER A 290 -41.65 29.98 -11.53
C SER A 290 -43.06 29.41 -11.52
N GLY A 291 -44.03 30.17 -11.01
CA GLY A 291 -45.43 29.77 -11.03
C GLY A 291 -46.32 30.71 -10.24
N TYR A 292 -46.54 31.88 -10.80
CA TYR A 292 -47.47 32.93 -10.39
C TYR A 292 -48.83 32.41 -9.87
N ALA A 293 -49.28 32.95 -8.74
CA ALA A 293 -50.71 33.10 -8.43
C ALA A 293 -50.90 34.39 -7.62
N LEU A 294 -51.37 35.42 -8.32
CA LEU A 294 -51.88 36.67 -7.78
C LEU A 294 -53.25 36.43 -7.12
N GLN A 295 -53.47 37.11 -5.99
CA GLN A 295 -54.71 37.78 -5.62
C GLN A 295 -55.92 36.92 -5.18
N SER A 296 -56.35 37.08 -3.91
CA SER A 296 -57.56 37.87 -3.65
C SER A 296 -57.73 38.19 -2.16
N THR A 297 -58.08 39.44 -1.92
CA THR A 297 -58.58 39.99 -0.67
C THR A 297 -60.02 39.48 -0.48
N TYR A 298 -60.32 38.79 0.62
CA TYR A 298 -61.68 38.71 1.13
C TYR A 298 -61.69 38.84 2.65
N ARG A 299 -62.61 39.69 3.10
CA ARG A 299 -62.75 40.32 4.40
C ARG A 299 -63.90 39.64 5.17
N LYS A 300 -63.93 39.84 6.50
CA LYS A 300 -65.00 39.56 7.51
C LYS A 300 -64.81 38.22 8.24
N ASN A 301 -64.95 38.09 9.57
CA ASN A 301 -65.48 38.89 10.67
C ASN A 301 -64.83 38.35 11.98
N LEU A 302 -64.32 39.19 12.90
CA LEU A 302 -65.01 39.85 14.03
C LEU A 302 -65.12 38.99 15.32
N SER A 303 -64.26 39.29 16.30
CA SER A 303 -64.59 39.41 17.73
C SER A 303 -63.41 40.12 18.44
N ARG A 304 -63.51 41.43 18.72
CA ARG A 304 -63.99 42.03 19.98
C ARG A 304 -63.03 41.69 21.14
N ARG A 305 -62.13 42.57 21.60
CA ARG A 305 -62.29 43.74 22.49
C ARG A 305 -60.84 44.21 22.72
N GLY A 306 -60.40 45.44 22.53
CA GLY A 306 -60.80 46.68 23.18
C GLY A 306 -59.52 47.36 23.68
N GLY A 307 -59.38 48.67 23.54
CA GLY A 307 -58.29 49.44 24.16
C GLY A 307 -57.70 50.52 23.27
N LEU A 308 -57.95 51.76 23.67
CA LEU A 308 -57.63 53.05 23.07
C LEU A 308 -56.18 53.23 22.53
N GLN A 309 -56.05 53.98 21.43
CA GLN A 309 -54.87 54.81 21.14
C GLN A 309 -54.95 56.12 21.93
N PRO A 310 -53.79 56.69 22.31
CA PRO A 310 -53.61 58.12 22.17
C PRO A 310 -52.37 58.47 21.34
N LEU A 311 -52.52 59.59 20.65
CA LEU A 311 -51.61 60.21 19.70
C LEU A 311 -50.80 61.29 20.45
N GLY A 312 -49.48 61.23 20.35
CA GLY A 312 -48.62 62.42 20.23
C GLY A 312 -48.08 63.10 21.50
N SER A 313 -46.82 63.54 21.34
CA SER A 313 -46.08 64.57 22.08
C SER A 313 -45.25 64.16 23.29
N GLY A 314 -43.92 64.14 23.11
CA GLY A 314 -43.03 64.87 24.01
C GLY A 314 -41.84 64.13 24.63
N VAL A 315 -40.66 64.42 24.07
CA VAL A 315 -39.36 64.68 24.75
C VAL A 315 -38.48 63.49 25.21
N ASP A 316 -37.28 63.48 24.62
CA ASP A 316 -35.93 63.07 25.04
C ASP A 316 -35.72 62.00 26.13
N GLU A 317 -34.91 60.98 25.82
CA GLU A 317 -33.61 60.80 26.50
C GLU A 317 -32.68 59.87 25.69
N GLN A 318 -31.41 60.25 25.62
CA GLN A 318 -30.29 59.47 25.07
C GLN A 318 -29.91 58.31 26.03
N ILE A 319 -29.32 57.24 25.47
CA ILE A 319 -28.00 56.67 25.81
C ILE A 319 -27.97 55.20 25.38
N GLY A 320 -26.85 54.82 24.77
CA GLY A 320 -26.63 53.52 24.15
C GLY A 320 -26.55 52.36 25.15
N ASP A 321 -26.67 51.16 24.60
CA ASP A 321 -26.47 49.94 25.37
C ASP A 321 -25.64 48.90 24.62
N SER A 322 -24.90 48.19 25.44
CA SER A 322 -23.90 47.19 25.13
C SER A 322 -24.51 45.80 24.97
N ALA A 323 -23.70 44.90 24.41
CA ALA A 323 -23.55 43.48 24.74
C ALA A 323 -24.77 42.55 24.83
N GLU A 324 -24.72 41.55 23.96
CA GLU A 324 -24.85 40.11 24.26
C GLU A 324 -25.69 39.68 25.47
N ASP A 325 -26.80 38.98 25.20
CA ASP A 325 -27.04 37.66 25.80
C ASP A 325 -28.16 36.90 25.06
N ILE A 326 -28.34 35.62 25.41
CA ILE A 326 -29.34 34.60 25.02
C ILE A 326 -28.67 33.44 24.23
N LEU A 327 -27.99 32.51 24.93
CA LEU A 327 -28.53 31.33 25.66
C LEU A 327 -29.14 30.26 24.73
N ALA A 328 -29.04 28.94 24.93
CA ALA A 328 -28.28 28.02 25.77
C ALA A 328 -28.85 26.62 25.45
N LYS A 329 -28.03 25.54 25.44
CA LYS A 329 -28.42 24.21 25.96
C LYS A 329 -27.27 23.19 25.98
N GLU A 330 -26.93 22.74 27.21
CA GLU A 330 -26.63 21.37 27.71
C GLU A 330 -25.66 20.46 26.90
N ASP A 331 -24.68 19.70 27.45
CA ASP A 331 -24.26 19.36 28.81
C ASP A 331 -22.86 18.66 28.79
N GLY A 332 -21.94 19.08 29.70
CA GLY A 332 -20.77 18.38 30.30
C GLY A 332 -19.65 17.78 29.40
N ILE A 333 -18.34 17.95 29.61
CA ILE A 333 -17.49 18.13 30.81
C ILE A 333 -16.31 19.05 30.44
N MET A 334 -16.08 20.16 31.15
CA MET A 334 -14.92 21.04 30.95
C MET A 334 -14.01 21.04 32.19
N ARG A 335 -12.74 20.72 31.99
CA ARG A 335 -11.69 20.65 33.02
C ARG A 335 -11.16 22.06 33.29
N LYS A 336 -11.35 22.59 34.51
CA LYS A 336 -10.78 23.88 34.93
C LYS A 336 -9.28 23.71 35.18
N THR A 337 -8.43 24.49 34.51
CA THR A 337 -6.99 24.60 34.83
C THR A 337 -6.75 26.04 35.25
N GLU A 338 -6.44 26.25 36.53
CA GLU A 338 -6.02 27.55 37.03
C GLU A 338 -4.52 27.71 36.76
N ILE A 339 -4.17 28.73 35.98
CA ILE A 339 -2.79 29.12 35.73
C ILE A 339 -2.56 30.41 36.52
N MET A 340 -1.79 30.31 37.61
CA MET A 340 -1.28 31.48 38.32
C MET A 340 -0.01 31.97 37.63
N ILE A 341 -0.08 33.17 37.04
CA ILE A 341 1.08 33.86 36.46
C ILE A 341 1.54 34.89 37.50
N SER A 342 2.68 34.63 38.14
CA SER A 342 3.36 35.62 38.98
C SER A 342 4.38 36.36 38.13
N SER A 343 4.15 37.66 37.90
CA SER A 343 5.12 38.54 37.26
C SER A 343 6.04 39.14 38.33
N ALA A 344 7.30 38.71 38.37
CA ALA A 344 8.32 39.37 39.18
C ALA A 344 8.88 40.58 38.42
N GLN A 345 8.51 41.79 38.86
CA GLN A 345 9.19 43.03 38.49
C GLN A 345 10.56 43.08 39.18
N GLY A 346 11.62 43.18 38.39
CA GLY A 346 12.97 43.46 38.89
C GLY A 346 13.16 44.94 39.20
N PRO A 347 14.05 45.30 40.15
CA PRO A 347 14.58 46.65 40.27
C PRO A 347 16.00 46.77 39.68
N ALA A 348 16.30 47.98 39.22
CA ALA A 348 17.55 48.40 38.60
C ALA A 348 18.59 48.92 39.61
N ASP A 349 19.86 48.76 39.22
CA ASP A 349 21.08 49.54 39.53
C ASP A 349 21.57 49.79 40.97
N ARG A 350 22.77 49.26 41.29
CA ARG A 350 24.04 50.04 41.35
C ARG A 350 25.23 49.20 41.87
N GLY A 351 26.37 49.31 41.18
CA GLY A 351 27.65 49.70 41.80
C GLY A 351 28.56 48.65 42.48
N GLU A 352 29.64 48.34 41.78
CA GLU A 352 31.05 48.31 42.26
C GLU A 352 31.65 47.16 43.10
N LEU A 353 32.80 46.69 42.56
CA LEU A 353 34.07 46.24 43.19
C LEU A 353 34.28 44.75 43.57
N THR A 354 35.25 44.18 42.84
CA THR A 354 36.09 42.95 42.96
C THR A 354 36.82 42.77 44.31
N PRO A 355 37.72 41.75 44.52
CA PRO A 355 37.81 40.34 44.06
C PRO A 355 38.16 39.33 45.21
N GLY A 356 38.17 38.01 44.92
CA GLY A 356 39.18 37.09 45.50
C GLY A 356 38.74 35.77 46.16
N HIS A 357 39.59 34.75 45.93
CA HIS A 357 39.85 33.49 46.68
C HIS A 357 39.12 32.16 46.37
N TYR A 358 39.84 31.31 45.61
CA TYR A 358 40.47 30.01 45.97
C TYR A 358 39.78 28.90 46.82
N HIS A 359 40.00 27.66 46.34
CA HIS A 359 39.95 26.32 46.97
C HIS A 359 38.56 25.75 47.37
N GLY A 360 38.23 24.47 47.20
CA GLY A 360 38.95 23.30 46.71
C GLY A 360 38.27 22.00 47.20
N ARG A 361 38.22 21.00 46.31
CA ARG A 361 38.02 19.54 46.47
C ARG A 361 36.88 18.97 45.64
#